data_AF-A0A966MST9-F1
#
_entry.id   AF-A0A966MST9-F1
#
_cell.length_a   1.000
_cell.length_b   1.000
_cell.length_c   1.000
_cell.angle_alpha   90.00
_cell.angle_beta   90.00
_cell.angle_gamma   90.00
#
_symmetry.space_group_name_H-M   'P 1'
#
loop_
_entity.id
_entity.type
_entity.pdbx_description
1 polymer ?
#
loop_
_entity_poly.entity_id
_entity_poly.type
_entity_poly.pdbx_seq_one_letter_code
_entity_poly.pdbx_strand_id
1 'polypeptide(L)'
;MTPPHATDSTIHDLGYRRYEGAREGARGAFRALFWQGFRAMFGLGRTIKAKAVPVGVSIVTSLPALASVAASGATQGQLPITYANVIGAQVVLFLLFSAAQAPEMLCRDQQHRVLPLIFTRDVTRTQYAVARLLSLFTAMFLVALAPLAILYLGEIGVAKDPGATFAKMGGKIGPVLLFATLLAWVMSTVSAFLSSLTSRRAYATAAVIGTFLTTVVVSQGLQDLAGMSEAATKMLDPMETLRTTAMQLFGETKRWMELTPPPSVWVHVTELVLIGGAAFAGLVWRVRRVSV
;
A
#
# COMPACT_ATOMS: atom_id res chain seq x y z
N MET A 1 39.61 24.66 51.45
CA MET A 1 39.04 23.42 50.91
C MET A 1 37.59 23.34 51.36
N THR A 2 36.65 23.63 50.46
CA THR A 2 35.20 23.50 50.72
C THR A 2 34.77 22.05 50.46
N PRO A 3 33.93 21.44 51.31
CA PRO A 3 33.50 20.06 51.12
C PRO A 3 32.59 19.96 49.88
N PRO A 4 32.61 18.83 49.15
CA PRO A 4 31.71 18.63 48.03
C PRO A 4 30.26 18.55 48.54
N HIS A 5 29.36 19.34 47.93
CA HIS A 5 27.93 19.20 48.17
C HIS A 5 27.50 17.79 47.72
N ALA A 6 27.12 16.95 48.68
CA ALA A 6 26.37 15.74 48.38
C ALA A 6 25.07 16.18 47.70
N THR A 7 24.96 15.94 46.40
CA THR A 7 23.70 16.11 45.68
C THR A 7 22.78 15.01 46.17
N ASP A 8 21.91 15.34 47.12
CA ASP A 8 20.91 14.43 47.67
C ASP A 8 19.92 14.09 46.56
N SER A 9 20.18 12.99 45.85
CA SER A 9 19.32 12.51 44.77
C SER A 9 18.12 11.79 45.38
N THR A 10 17.03 12.51 45.59
CA THR A 10 15.78 11.95 46.10
C THR A 10 14.93 11.41 44.94
N ILE A 11 14.57 10.12 45.00
CA ILE A 11 13.64 9.51 44.04
C ILE A 11 12.23 9.96 44.43
N HIS A 12 11.67 10.90 43.68
CA HIS A 12 10.28 11.31 43.85
C HIS A 12 9.36 10.27 43.21
N ASP A 13 8.35 9.80 43.96
CA ASP A 13 7.28 8.99 43.39
C ASP A 13 6.46 9.86 42.42
N LEU A 14 6.60 9.59 41.12
CA LEU A 14 5.92 10.33 40.05
C LEU A 14 4.45 9.93 39.89
N GLY A 15 3.87 9.19 40.83
CA GLY A 15 2.47 8.76 40.75
C GLY A 15 2.28 7.70 39.67
N TYR A 16 3.10 6.64 39.72
CA TYR A 16 2.93 5.50 38.82
C TYR A 16 1.59 4.82 39.07
N ARG A 17 0.66 4.96 38.12
CA ARG A 17 -0.58 4.19 38.15
C ARG A 17 -0.27 2.72 37.87
N ARG A 18 -0.66 1.84 38.79
CA ARG A 18 -0.60 0.40 38.53
C ARG A 18 -1.53 0.07 37.37
N TYR A 19 -1.05 -0.74 36.44
CA TYR A 19 -1.89 -1.26 35.37
C TYR A 19 -2.82 -2.33 35.93
N GLU A 20 -4.11 -2.01 36.03
CA GLU A 20 -5.16 -2.91 36.53
C GLU A 20 -5.86 -3.72 35.42
N GLY A 21 -5.50 -3.48 34.15
CA GLY A 21 -6.09 -4.17 33.01
C GLY A 21 -5.64 -5.63 32.86
N ALA A 22 -6.40 -6.40 32.08
CA ALA A 22 -6.04 -7.76 31.72
C ALA A 22 -4.79 -7.80 30.83
N ARG A 23 -3.85 -8.70 31.12
CA ARG A 23 -2.62 -8.85 30.33
C ARG A 23 -2.94 -9.58 29.01
N GLU A 24 -2.93 -8.86 27.89
CA GLU A 24 -3.36 -9.40 26.58
C GLU A 24 -2.31 -10.27 25.84
N GLY A 25 -1.12 -10.47 26.43
CA GLY A 25 -0.03 -11.30 25.86
C GLY A 25 0.42 -10.89 24.45
N ALA A 26 1.01 -11.84 23.71
CA ALA A 26 1.50 -11.60 22.36
C ALA A 26 0.44 -11.10 21.36
N ARG A 27 -0.80 -11.59 21.47
CA ARG A 27 -1.89 -11.17 20.57
C ARG A 27 -2.26 -9.71 20.77
N GLY A 28 -2.33 -9.25 22.02
CA GLY A 28 -2.57 -7.85 22.33
C GLY A 28 -1.44 -6.95 21.85
N ALA A 29 -0.19 -7.37 22.03
CA ALA A 29 0.97 -6.61 21.57
C ALA A 29 1.02 -6.50 20.04
N PHE A 30 0.73 -7.58 19.31
CA PHE A 30 0.58 -7.57 17.86
C PHE A 30 -0.54 -6.62 17.40
N ARG A 31 -1.73 -6.73 18.00
CA ARG A 31 -2.88 -5.89 17.69
C ARG A 31 -2.60 -4.41 17.93
N ALA A 32 -1.88 -4.10 19.00
CA ALA A 32 -1.45 -2.73 19.31
C ALA A 32 -0.50 -2.19 18.23
N LEU A 33 0.49 -2.99 17.80
CA LEU A 33 1.42 -2.60 16.72
C LEU A 33 0.70 -2.37 15.39
N PHE A 34 -0.25 -3.25 15.05
CA PHE A 34 -1.07 -3.13 13.86
C PHE A 34 -1.91 -1.84 13.88
N TRP A 35 -2.71 -1.62 14.93
CA TRP A 35 -3.58 -0.45 14.99
C TRP A 35 -2.79 0.86 15.09
N GLN A 36 -1.67 0.85 15.82
CA GLN A 36 -0.77 2.00 15.87
C GLN A 36 -0.21 2.32 14.48
N GLY A 37 0.24 1.31 13.75
CA GLY A 37 0.75 1.45 12.38
C GLY A 37 -0.34 1.99 11.44
N PHE A 38 -1.49 1.31 11.40
CA PHE A 38 -2.61 1.66 10.53
C PHE A 38 -3.10 3.11 10.77
N ARG A 39 -3.29 3.51 12.03
CA ARG A 39 -3.68 4.87 12.38
C ARG A 39 -2.63 5.90 11.96
N ALA A 40 -1.35 5.55 12.07
CA ALA A 40 -0.26 6.40 11.66
C ALA A 40 -0.24 6.64 10.14
N MET A 41 -0.67 5.68 9.32
CA MET A 41 -0.74 5.81 7.85
C MET A 41 -1.66 6.95 7.40
N PHE A 42 -2.71 7.25 8.18
CA PHE A 42 -3.64 8.36 7.90
C PHE A 42 -3.43 9.58 8.82
N GLY A 43 -2.36 9.58 9.62
CA GLY A 43 -2.07 10.65 10.58
C GLY A 43 -3.13 10.80 11.69
N LEU A 44 -3.88 9.74 12.02
CA LEU A 44 -4.89 9.76 13.07
C LEU A 44 -4.23 9.96 14.44
N GLY A 45 -4.71 10.95 15.21
CA GLY A 45 -4.11 11.33 16.50
C GLY A 45 -2.85 12.20 16.38
N ARG A 46 -2.54 12.74 15.19
CA ARG A 46 -1.45 13.69 14.95
C ARG A 46 -1.98 15.03 14.44
N THR A 47 -1.09 16.02 14.34
CA THR A 47 -1.39 17.36 13.81
C THR A 47 -1.91 17.28 12.37
N ILE A 48 -2.69 18.29 11.95
CA ILE A 48 -3.31 18.35 10.60
C ILE A 48 -2.25 18.21 9.50
N LYS A 49 -1.05 18.76 9.70
CA LYS A 49 0.08 18.66 8.74
C LYS A 49 0.46 17.20 8.43
N ALA A 50 0.39 16.31 9.41
CA ALA A 50 0.71 14.89 9.23
C ALA A 50 -0.35 14.13 8.42
N LYS A 51 -1.56 14.70 8.28
CA LYS A 51 -2.66 14.11 7.51
C LYS A 51 -2.65 14.53 6.05
N ALA A 52 -1.99 15.64 5.72
CA ALA A 52 -2.04 16.28 4.41
C ALA A 52 -1.68 15.32 3.26
N VAL A 53 -0.56 14.60 3.38
CA VAL A 53 -0.11 13.66 2.34
C VAL A 53 -1.05 12.46 2.19
N PRO A 54 -1.31 11.64 3.23
CA PRO A 54 -2.14 10.44 3.05
C PRO A 54 -3.59 10.77 2.69
N VAL A 55 -4.19 11.79 3.30
CA VAL A 55 -5.56 12.21 2.98
C VAL A 55 -5.61 12.86 1.60
N GLY A 56 -4.66 13.72 1.26
CA GLY A 56 -4.57 14.36 -0.05
C GLY A 56 -4.46 13.33 -1.16
N VAL A 57 -3.56 12.35 -1.04
CA VAL A 57 -3.43 11.28 -2.04
C VAL A 57 -4.71 10.45 -2.13
N SER A 58 -5.35 10.11 -1.00
CA SER A 58 -6.61 9.35 -1.00
C SER A 58 -7.74 10.09 -1.71
N ILE A 59 -7.86 11.41 -1.47
CA ILE A 59 -8.85 12.27 -2.13
C ILE A 59 -8.53 12.36 -3.62
N VAL A 60 -7.31 12.75 -3.99
CA VAL A 60 -6.90 12.95 -5.38
C VAL A 60 -7.06 11.66 -6.19
N THR A 61 -6.73 10.51 -5.60
CA THR A 61 -6.98 9.21 -6.22
C THR A 61 -8.47 8.97 -6.42
N SER A 62 -9.35 9.38 -5.51
CA SER A 62 -10.79 9.17 -5.65
C SER A 62 -11.46 10.13 -6.66
N LEU A 63 -10.84 11.27 -6.98
CA LEU A 63 -11.45 12.33 -7.80
C LEU A 63 -11.88 11.87 -9.21
N PRO A 64 -11.09 11.14 -10.01
CA PRO A 64 -11.51 10.72 -11.35
C PRO A 64 -12.74 9.81 -11.32
N ALA A 65 -12.83 8.92 -10.32
CA ALA A 65 -13.98 8.05 -10.13
C ALA A 65 -15.23 8.85 -9.76
N LEU A 66 -15.12 9.79 -8.82
CA LEU A 66 -16.20 10.69 -8.44
C LEU A 66 -16.69 11.55 -9.61
N ALA A 67 -15.76 12.11 -10.37
CA ALA A 67 -16.08 12.92 -11.56
C ALA A 67 -16.80 12.08 -12.62
N SER A 68 -16.41 10.81 -12.80
CA SER A 68 -17.07 9.91 -13.75
C SER A 68 -18.51 9.60 -13.34
N VAL A 69 -18.74 9.33 -12.05
CA VAL A 69 -20.09 9.10 -11.52
C VAL A 69 -20.94 10.37 -11.63
N ALA A 70 -20.39 11.55 -11.33
CA ALA A 70 -21.11 12.82 -11.48
C ALA A 70 -21.44 13.16 -12.94
N ALA A 71 -20.51 12.91 -13.86
CA ALA A 71 -20.69 13.15 -15.29
C ALA A 71 -21.70 12.18 -15.95
N SER A 72 -22.02 11.07 -15.28
CA SER A 72 -22.91 10.03 -15.82
C SER A 72 -24.33 10.53 -16.18
N GLY A 73 -24.79 11.62 -15.55
CA GLY A 73 -26.06 12.26 -15.88
C GLY A 73 -26.08 12.89 -17.27
N ALA A 74 -24.92 13.33 -17.77
CA ALA A 74 -24.77 13.89 -19.12
C ALA A 74 -24.64 12.79 -20.20
N THR A 75 -24.23 11.58 -19.80
CA THR A 75 -23.99 10.43 -20.69
C THR A 75 -25.12 9.40 -20.63
N GLN A 76 -26.35 9.84 -20.34
CA GLN A 76 -27.55 9.00 -20.29
C GLN A 76 -27.43 7.77 -19.36
N GLY A 77 -26.66 7.90 -18.29
CA GLY A 77 -26.46 6.86 -17.30
C GLY A 77 -25.31 5.89 -17.58
N GLN A 78 -24.44 6.19 -18.55
CA GLN A 78 -23.21 5.42 -18.80
C GLN A 78 -22.01 6.09 -18.14
N LEU A 79 -21.09 5.32 -17.56
CA LEU A 79 -19.86 5.89 -17.02
C LEU A 79 -18.90 6.28 -18.16
N PRO A 80 -18.41 7.53 -18.20
CA PRO A 80 -17.53 7.99 -19.28
C PRO A 80 -16.09 7.46 -19.18
N ILE A 81 -15.68 6.96 -18.02
CA ILE A 81 -14.34 6.41 -17.80
C ILE A 81 -14.45 4.96 -17.35
N THR A 82 -13.62 4.12 -17.94
CA THR A 82 -13.51 2.69 -17.64
C THR A 82 -12.59 2.43 -16.43
N TYR A 83 -12.71 1.26 -15.81
CA TYR A 83 -11.98 0.92 -14.57
C TYR A 83 -10.47 0.90 -14.79
N ALA A 84 -9.99 0.32 -15.89
CA ALA A 84 -8.56 0.20 -16.14
C ALA A 84 -7.90 1.56 -16.44
N ASN A 85 -8.64 2.51 -17.01
CA ASN A 85 -8.14 3.87 -17.25
C ASN A 85 -8.04 4.67 -15.95
N VAL A 86 -9.03 4.55 -15.06
CA VAL A 86 -8.97 5.13 -13.71
C VAL A 86 -7.77 4.58 -12.94
N ILE A 87 -7.60 3.26 -12.95
CA ILE A 87 -6.44 2.59 -12.33
C ILE A 87 -5.13 3.09 -12.93
N GLY A 88 -5.01 3.10 -14.26
CA GLY A 88 -3.80 3.50 -14.97
C GLY A 88 -3.35 4.92 -14.61
N ALA A 89 -4.29 5.86 -14.47
CA ALA A 89 -3.98 7.23 -14.04
C ALA A 89 -3.54 7.33 -12.57
N GLN A 90 -3.94 6.36 -11.73
CA GLN A 90 -3.74 6.39 -10.28
C GLN A 90 -2.54 5.59 -9.80
N VAL A 91 -1.94 4.70 -10.61
CA VAL A 91 -0.82 3.84 -10.18
C VAL A 91 0.33 4.66 -9.57
N VAL A 92 0.65 5.81 -10.16
CA VAL A 92 1.68 6.73 -9.64
C VAL A 92 1.30 7.33 -8.28
N LEU A 93 0.02 7.61 -8.05
CA LEU A 93 -0.48 8.11 -6.77
C LEU A 93 -0.38 7.04 -5.68
N PHE A 94 -0.69 5.77 -6.01
CA PHE A 94 -0.49 4.65 -5.08
C PHE A 94 0.99 4.43 -4.77
N LEU A 95 1.87 4.55 -5.78
CA LEU A 95 3.32 4.52 -5.57
C LEU A 95 3.74 5.63 -4.59
N LEU A 96 3.29 6.87 -4.80
CA LEU A 96 3.61 8.01 -3.94
C LEU A 96 3.09 7.80 -2.51
N PHE A 97 1.88 7.25 -2.34
CA PHE A 97 1.37 6.88 -1.03
C PHE A 97 2.28 5.87 -0.34
N SER A 98 2.67 4.79 -1.05
CA SER A 98 3.55 3.75 -0.50
C SER A 98 4.92 4.31 -0.10
N ALA A 99 5.50 5.17 -0.95
CA ALA A 99 6.81 5.78 -0.76
C ALA A 99 6.83 6.83 0.35
N ALA A 100 5.68 7.46 0.64
CA ALA A 100 5.51 8.36 1.77
C ALA A 100 5.32 7.61 3.09
N GLN A 101 4.50 6.56 3.09
CA GLN A 101 4.02 5.90 4.31
C GLN A 101 4.93 4.76 4.81
N ALA A 102 5.50 3.94 3.92
CA ALA A 102 6.35 2.83 4.34
C ALA A 102 7.61 3.30 5.08
N PRO A 103 8.35 4.33 4.59
CA PRO A 103 9.51 4.86 5.31
C PRO A 103 9.17 5.52 6.64
N GLU A 104 8.05 6.24 6.73
CA GLU A 104 7.58 6.88 7.96
C GLU A 104 7.34 5.89 9.11
N MET A 105 7.01 4.64 8.77
CA MET A 105 6.75 3.60 9.74
C MET A 105 8.02 2.81 10.07
N LEU A 106 8.69 2.26 9.05
CA LEU A 106 9.82 1.35 9.26
C LEU A 106 11.14 2.08 9.57
N CYS A 107 11.46 3.15 8.83
CA CYS A 107 12.70 3.89 9.05
C CYS A 107 12.66 4.61 10.40
N ARG A 108 11.51 5.18 10.77
CA ARG A 108 11.32 5.86 12.05
C ARG A 108 11.61 4.94 13.25
N ASP A 109 11.15 3.69 13.19
CA ASP A 109 11.38 2.72 14.26
C ASP A 109 12.89 2.42 14.42
N GLN A 110 13.64 2.36 13.32
CA GLN A 110 15.08 2.16 13.31
C GLN A 110 15.86 3.42 13.73
N GLN A 111 15.47 4.59 13.20
CA GLN A 111 16.13 5.87 13.41
C GLN A 111 16.12 6.27 14.89
N HIS A 112 14.99 6.07 15.58
CA HIS A 112 14.85 6.39 16.99
C HIS A 112 15.20 5.23 17.94
N ARG A 113 15.74 4.12 17.41
CA ARG A 113 16.14 2.93 18.19
C ARG A 113 15.03 2.46 19.15
N VAL A 114 13.79 2.42 18.67
CA VAL A 114 12.65 1.94 19.48
C VAL A 114 12.45 0.44 19.36
N LEU A 115 13.10 -0.22 18.40
CA LEU A 115 13.07 -1.67 18.24
C LEU A 115 13.44 -2.46 19.51
N PRO A 116 14.52 -2.11 20.27
CA PRO A 116 14.79 -2.75 21.56
C PRO A 116 13.59 -2.69 22.51
N LEU A 117 12.98 -1.51 22.64
CA LEU A 117 11.82 -1.29 23.51
C LEU A 117 10.56 -2.00 23.01
N ILE A 118 10.41 -2.21 21.71
CA ILE A 118 9.30 -3.00 21.16
C ILE A 118 9.52 -4.48 21.51
N PHE A 119 10.77 -4.97 21.43
CA PHE A 119 11.10 -6.37 21.67
C PHE A 119 11.25 -6.75 23.15
N THR A 120 11.14 -5.80 24.09
CA THR A 120 10.93 -6.15 25.52
C THR A 120 9.51 -6.63 25.79
N ARG A 121 8.56 -6.32 24.89
CA ARG A 121 7.22 -6.91 24.92
C ARG A 121 7.26 -8.31 24.32
N ASP A 122 6.22 -9.09 24.61
CA ASP A 122 5.99 -10.44 24.05
C ASP A 122 5.66 -10.39 22.54
N VAL A 123 6.61 -9.94 21.72
CA VAL A 123 6.50 -9.77 20.26
C VAL A 123 7.78 -10.26 19.60
N THR A 124 7.65 -11.28 18.76
CA THR A 124 8.76 -11.76 17.94
C THR A 124 9.08 -10.79 16.79
N ARG A 125 10.33 -10.82 16.29
CA ARG A 125 10.76 -10.04 15.12
C ARG A 125 9.86 -10.26 13.89
N THR A 126 9.40 -11.49 13.68
CA THR A 126 8.49 -11.83 12.58
C THR A 126 7.10 -11.24 12.80
N GLN A 127 6.55 -11.32 14.02
CA GLN A 127 5.26 -10.71 14.34
C GLN A 127 5.29 -9.19 14.18
N TYR A 128 6.41 -8.53 14.54
CA TYR A 128 6.61 -7.11 14.26
C TYR A 128 6.56 -6.82 12.75
N ALA A 129 7.33 -7.56 11.93
CA ALA A 129 7.37 -7.36 10.48
C ALA A 129 5.98 -7.53 9.85
N VAL A 130 5.26 -8.58 10.24
CA VAL A 130 3.89 -8.85 9.77
C VAL A 130 2.91 -7.78 10.23
N ALA A 131 2.97 -7.33 11.49
CA ALA A 131 2.09 -6.27 11.99
C ALA A 131 2.29 -4.96 11.22
N ARG A 132 3.56 -4.57 10.97
CA ARG A 132 3.90 -3.39 10.18
C ARG A 132 3.44 -3.55 8.73
N LEU A 133 3.71 -4.68 8.09
CA LEU A 133 3.26 -4.93 6.73
C LEU A 133 1.74 -4.90 6.62
N LEU A 134 1.01 -5.57 7.51
CA LEU A 134 -0.46 -5.57 7.50
C LEU A 134 -1.04 -4.17 7.71
N SER A 135 -0.39 -3.34 8.53
CA SER A 135 -0.79 -1.93 8.71
C SER A 135 -0.73 -1.17 7.38
N LEU A 136 0.38 -1.30 6.66
CA LEU A 136 0.61 -0.65 5.37
C LEU A 136 -0.29 -1.24 4.28
N PHE A 137 -0.41 -2.56 4.22
CA PHE A 137 -1.28 -3.29 3.30
C PHE A 137 -2.73 -2.87 3.47
N THR A 138 -3.26 -2.84 4.70
CA THR A 138 -4.65 -2.46 4.96
C THR A 138 -4.91 -1.01 4.57
N ALA A 139 -3.97 -0.09 4.88
CA ALA A 139 -4.09 1.30 4.46
C ALA A 139 -4.08 1.43 2.93
N MET A 140 -3.13 0.78 2.25
CA MET A 140 -3.05 0.78 0.79
C MET A 140 -4.29 0.16 0.15
N PHE A 141 -4.78 -0.94 0.69
CA PHE A 141 -5.99 -1.62 0.23
C PHE A 141 -7.21 -0.69 0.28
N LEU A 142 -7.40 0.05 1.38
CA LEU A 142 -8.50 1.00 1.47
C LEU A 142 -8.36 2.16 0.47
N VAL A 143 -7.14 2.67 0.28
CA VAL A 143 -6.87 3.76 -0.68
C VAL A 143 -7.09 3.30 -2.11
N ALA A 144 -6.71 2.07 -2.46
CA ALA A 144 -6.92 1.48 -3.77
C ALA A 144 -8.36 1.03 -4.03
N LEU A 145 -9.03 0.52 -2.99
CA LEU A 145 -10.42 0.11 -3.07
C LEU A 145 -11.36 1.30 -3.24
N ALA A 146 -11.05 2.45 -2.63
CA ALA A 146 -11.91 3.64 -2.68
C ALA A 146 -12.36 4.05 -4.09
N PRO A 147 -11.47 4.35 -5.06
CA PRO A 147 -11.90 4.72 -6.42
C PRO A 147 -12.66 3.60 -7.13
N LEU A 148 -12.30 2.34 -6.91
CA LEU A 148 -12.96 1.19 -7.56
C LEU A 148 -14.36 0.94 -6.99
N ALA A 149 -14.51 1.08 -5.68
CA ALA A 149 -15.79 0.99 -5.00
C ALA A 149 -16.72 2.14 -5.42
N ILE A 150 -16.18 3.35 -5.61
CA ILE A 150 -16.94 4.50 -6.14
C ILE A 150 -17.47 4.20 -7.54
N LEU A 151 -16.64 3.65 -8.43
CA LEU A 151 -17.09 3.26 -9.78
C LEU A 151 -18.13 2.14 -9.72
N TYR A 152 -17.87 1.09 -8.94
CA TYR A 152 -18.76 -0.06 -8.81
C TYR A 152 -20.14 0.33 -8.28
N LEU A 153 -20.17 1.09 -7.18
CA LEU A 153 -21.41 1.57 -6.58
C LEU A 153 -22.08 2.64 -7.47
N GLY A 154 -21.28 3.46 -8.15
CA GLY A 154 -21.76 4.48 -9.07
C GLY A 154 -22.46 3.90 -10.29
N GLU A 155 -21.91 2.85 -10.91
CA GLU A 155 -22.52 2.16 -12.05
C GLU A 155 -23.89 1.57 -11.67
N ILE A 156 -24.01 0.99 -10.46
CA ILE A 156 -25.28 0.48 -9.94
C ILE A 156 -26.26 1.62 -9.64
N GLY A 157 -25.79 2.69 -9.00
CA GLY A 157 -26.65 3.80 -8.54
C GLY A 157 -27.18 4.68 -9.67
N VAL A 158 -26.48 4.74 -10.79
CA VAL A 158 -26.85 5.54 -11.97
C VAL A 158 -27.76 4.78 -12.93
N ALA A 159 -27.80 3.46 -12.84
CA ALA A 159 -28.59 2.62 -13.73
C ALA A 159 -30.10 2.87 -13.60
N LYS A 160 -30.83 2.77 -14.72
CA LYS A 160 -32.30 2.91 -14.76
C LYS A 160 -33.03 1.86 -13.90
N ASP A 161 -32.45 0.67 -13.80
CA ASP A 161 -32.90 -0.40 -12.89
C ASP A 161 -31.70 -0.90 -12.06
N PRO A 162 -31.54 -0.39 -10.83
CA PRO A 162 -30.44 -0.80 -9.95
C PRO A 162 -30.48 -2.28 -9.56
N GLY A 163 -31.68 -2.88 -9.46
CA GLY A 163 -31.84 -4.27 -9.04
C GLY A 163 -31.35 -5.25 -10.11
N ALA A 164 -31.78 -5.06 -11.35
CA ALA A 164 -31.31 -5.85 -12.49
C ALA A 164 -29.81 -5.63 -12.76
N THR A 165 -29.34 -4.39 -12.60
CA THR A 165 -27.92 -4.05 -12.78
C THR A 165 -27.06 -4.69 -11.70
N PHE A 166 -27.49 -4.70 -10.44
CA PHE A 166 -26.80 -5.41 -9.37
C PHE A 166 -26.72 -6.92 -9.62
N ALA A 167 -27.80 -7.56 -10.10
CA ALA A 167 -27.79 -8.98 -10.45
C ALA A 167 -26.78 -9.30 -11.57
N LYS A 168 -26.64 -8.41 -12.55
CA LYS A 168 -25.67 -8.53 -13.65
C LYS A 168 -24.24 -8.19 -13.22
N MET A 169 -24.08 -7.21 -12.32
CA MET A 169 -22.79 -6.69 -11.87
C MET A 169 -22.23 -7.35 -10.63
N GLY A 170 -23.02 -8.15 -9.90
CA GLY A 170 -22.59 -8.78 -8.65
C GLY A 170 -21.29 -9.58 -8.79
N GLY A 171 -21.03 -10.16 -9.97
CA GLY A 171 -19.76 -10.84 -10.27
C GLY A 171 -18.54 -9.92 -10.39
N LYS A 172 -18.72 -8.61 -10.67
CA LYS A 172 -17.62 -7.63 -10.80
C LYS A 172 -16.98 -7.25 -9.45
N ILE A 173 -17.64 -7.52 -8.32
CA ILE A 173 -17.04 -7.27 -6.99
C ILE A 173 -15.79 -8.12 -6.75
N GLY A 174 -15.75 -9.35 -7.29
CA GLY A 174 -14.59 -10.24 -7.23
C GLY A 174 -13.35 -9.61 -7.87
N PRO A 175 -13.40 -9.23 -9.16
CA PRO A 175 -12.35 -8.48 -9.84
C PRO A 175 -11.91 -7.19 -9.11
N VAL A 176 -12.85 -6.40 -8.58
CA VAL A 176 -12.54 -5.17 -7.82
C VAL A 176 -11.70 -5.50 -6.58
N LEU A 177 -12.16 -6.45 -5.76
CA LEU A 177 -11.47 -6.84 -4.53
C LEU A 177 -10.13 -7.52 -4.82
N LEU A 178 -10.08 -8.39 -5.84
CA LEU A 178 -8.87 -9.07 -6.27
C LEU A 178 -7.82 -8.04 -6.71
N PHE A 179 -8.20 -7.10 -7.58
CA PHE A 179 -7.27 -6.09 -8.07
C PHE A 179 -6.75 -5.18 -6.94
N ALA A 180 -7.65 -4.67 -6.09
CA ALA A 180 -7.26 -3.87 -4.93
C ALA A 180 -6.30 -4.63 -3.99
N THR A 181 -6.53 -5.93 -3.80
CA THR A 181 -5.67 -6.81 -3.01
C THR A 181 -4.29 -6.97 -3.64
N LEU A 182 -4.21 -7.25 -4.95
CA LEU A 182 -2.93 -7.43 -5.66
C LEU A 182 -2.11 -6.15 -5.68
N LEU A 183 -2.74 -5.01 -5.95
CA LEU A 183 -2.10 -3.71 -5.92
C LEU A 183 -1.56 -3.41 -4.52
N ALA A 184 -2.41 -3.57 -3.50
CA ALA A 184 -1.99 -3.35 -2.11
C ALA A 184 -0.87 -4.29 -1.69
N TRP A 185 -0.93 -5.57 -2.11
CA TRP A 185 0.08 -6.57 -1.84
C TRP A 185 1.45 -6.16 -2.39
N VAL A 186 1.54 -5.90 -3.70
CA VAL A 186 2.80 -5.55 -4.36
C VAL A 186 3.36 -4.23 -3.84
N MET A 187 2.53 -3.19 -3.79
CA MET A 187 2.98 -1.86 -3.36
C MET A 187 3.39 -1.84 -1.89
N SER A 188 2.70 -2.56 -1.01
CA SER A 188 3.05 -2.57 0.42
C SER A 188 4.27 -3.45 0.71
N THR A 189 4.38 -4.64 0.11
CA THR A 189 5.48 -5.57 0.39
C THR A 189 6.81 -5.04 -0.14
N VAL A 190 6.85 -4.56 -1.38
CA VAL A 190 8.04 -3.99 -1.99
C VAL A 190 8.48 -2.74 -1.24
N SER A 191 7.55 -1.82 -0.96
CA SER A 191 7.87 -0.59 -0.24
C SER A 191 8.30 -0.85 1.21
N ALA A 192 7.70 -1.81 1.89
CA ALA A 192 8.11 -2.19 3.24
C ALA A 192 9.50 -2.84 3.25
N PHE A 193 9.78 -3.73 2.29
CA PHE A 193 11.09 -4.35 2.14
C PHE A 193 12.18 -3.31 1.94
N LEU A 194 12.03 -2.43 0.94
CA LEU A 194 13.01 -1.38 0.64
C LEU A 194 13.18 -0.41 1.82
N SER A 195 12.08 -0.05 2.50
CA SER A 195 12.14 0.81 3.69
C SER A 195 12.85 0.14 4.87
N SER A 196 12.85 -1.19 4.95
CA SER A 196 13.54 -1.93 6.01
C SER A 196 15.07 -1.95 5.85
N LEU A 197 15.57 -1.62 4.66
CA LEU A 197 17.01 -1.65 4.36
C LEU A 197 17.78 -0.47 4.97
N THR A 198 17.11 0.65 5.23
CA THR A 198 17.76 1.88 5.74
C THR A 198 16.98 2.52 6.89
N SER A 199 17.71 3.17 7.79
CA SER A 199 17.13 3.97 8.88
C SER A 199 16.80 5.39 8.44
N ARG A 200 17.26 5.84 7.27
CA ARG A 200 17.06 7.20 6.78
C ARG A 200 15.88 7.26 5.82
N ARG A 201 14.83 7.98 6.22
CA ARG A 201 13.59 8.12 5.47
C ARG A 201 13.79 8.55 4.01
N ALA A 202 14.63 9.57 3.76
CA ALA A 202 14.86 10.09 2.42
C ALA A 202 15.42 9.03 1.47
N TYR A 203 16.40 8.23 1.92
CA TYR A 203 16.97 7.15 1.12
C TYR A 203 15.97 6.02 0.89
N ALA A 204 15.13 5.68 1.87
CA ALA A 204 14.07 4.69 1.71
C ALA A 204 13.02 5.14 0.68
N THR A 205 12.52 6.38 0.79
CA THR A 205 11.57 6.95 -0.18
C THR A 205 12.16 6.94 -1.59
N ALA A 206 13.42 7.35 -1.75
CA ALA A 206 14.11 7.31 -3.04
C ALA A 206 14.29 5.89 -3.56
N ALA A 207 14.61 4.90 -2.70
CA ALA A 207 14.71 3.51 -3.10
C ALA A 207 13.37 2.94 -3.59
N VAL A 208 12.27 3.25 -2.91
CA VAL A 208 10.91 2.84 -3.32
C VAL A 208 10.57 3.41 -4.70
N ILE A 209 10.63 4.73 -4.84
CA ILE A 209 10.27 5.40 -6.10
C ILE A 209 11.23 4.96 -7.21
N GLY A 210 12.53 4.95 -6.92
CA GLY A 210 13.58 4.57 -7.85
C GLY A 210 13.38 3.14 -8.36
N THR A 211 13.07 2.18 -7.50
CA THR A 211 12.89 0.78 -7.94
C THR A 211 11.75 0.65 -8.95
N PHE A 212 10.57 1.21 -8.65
CA PHE A 212 9.43 1.15 -9.57
C PHE A 212 9.64 1.96 -10.86
N LEU A 213 10.27 3.14 -10.79
CA LEU A 213 10.54 3.92 -12.00
C LEU A 213 11.65 3.31 -12.86
N THR A 214 12.65 2.68 -12.23
CA THR A 214 13.68 1.95 -12.96
C THR A 214 13.09 0.76 -13.70
N THR A 215 12.15 0.00 -13.12
CA THR A 215 11.48 -1.10 -13.87
C THR A 215 10.71 -0.58 -15.08
N VAL A 216 10.04 0.56 -14.95
CA VAL A 216 9.36 1.23 -16.09
C VAL A 216 10.36 1.59 -17.18
N VAL A 217 11.45 2.28 -16.84
CA VAL A 217 12.47 2.72 -17.82
C VAL A 217 13.17 1.53 -18.48
N VAL A 218 13.48 0.48 -17.73
CA VAL A 218 14.11 -0.74 -18.27
C VAL A 218 13.14 -1.47 -19.19
N SER A 219 11.88 -1.61 -18.80
CA SER A 219 10.83 -2.23 -19.63
C SER A 219 10.66 -1.51 -20.96
N GLN A 220 10.54 -0.18 -20.93
CA GLN A 220 10.44 0.66 -22.13
C GLN A 220 11.71 0.59 -22.98
N GLY A 221 12.89 0.68 -22.36
CA GLY A 221 14.17 0.60 -23.06
C GLY A 221 14.38 -0.75 -23.77
N LEU A 222 13.97 -1.87 -23.16
CA LEU A 222 14.05 -3.19 -23.79
C LEU A 222 13.10 -3.32 -24.99
N GLN A 223 11.95 -2.66 -24.94
CA GLN A 223 11.01 -2.64 -26.05
C GLN A 223 11.55 -1.80 -27.21
N ASP A 224 11.95 -0.56 -26.93
CA ASP A 224 12.32 0.42 -27.94
C ASP A 224 13.71 0.17 -28.55
N LEU A 225 14.66 -0.30 -27.73
CA LEU A 225 16.07 -0.45 -28.14
C LEU A 225 16.44 -1.89 -28.49
N ALA A 226 15.88 -2.88 -27.80
CA ALA A 226 16.22 -4.29 -28.00
C ALA A 226 15.18 -5.06 -28.82
N GLY A 227 14.08 -4.40 -29.24
CA GLY A 227 13.03 -5.01 -30.05
C GLY A 227 12.34 -6.20 -29.37
N MET A 228 12.38 -6.26 -28.03
CA MET A 228 11.72 -7.33 -27.28
C MET A 228 10.20 -7.21 -27.41
N SER A 229 9.51 -8.36 -27.33
CA SER A 229 8.05 -8.41 -27.38
C SER A 229 7.43 -7.52 -26.30
N GLU A 230 6.44 -6.72 -26.69
CA GLU A 230 5.68 -5.83 -25.80
C GLU A 230 5.03 -6.59 -24.63
N ALA A 231 4.62 -7.84 -24.84
CA ALA A 231 4.08 -8.67 -23.77
C ALA A 231 5.14 -9.04 -22.72
N ALA A 232 6.36 -9.37 -23.15
CA ALA A 232 7.44 -9.77 -22.25
C ALA A 232 8.01 -8.58 -21.47
N THR A 233 8.15 -7.42 -22.11
CA THR A 233 8.67 -6.21 -21.44
C THR A 233 7.68 -5.68 -20.41
N LYS A 234 6.37 -5.73 -20.68
CA LYS A 234 5.34 -5.28 -19.72
C LYS A 234 5.24 -6.13 -18.46
N MET A 235 5.61 -7.41 -18.50
CA MET A 235 5.70 -8.26 -17.31
C MET A 235 6.86 -7.84 -16.39
N LEU A 236 7.95 -7.32 -16.97
CA LEU A 236 9.10 -6.85 -16.17
C LEU A 236 8.77 -5.64 -15.29
N ASP A 237 7.79 -4.83 -15.68
CA ASP A 237 7.34 -3.68 -14.90
C ASP A 237 6.11 -4.05 -14.05
N PRO A 238 6.22 -4.07 -12.71
CA PRO A 238 5.08 -4.38 -11.85
C PRO A 238 3.93 -3.38 -11.99
N MET A 239 4.20 -2.13 -12.36
CA MET A 239 3.17 -1.12 -12.57
C MET A 239 2.35 -1.41 -13.83
N GLU A 240 3.02 -1.69 -14.94
CA GLU A 240 2.35 -2.16 -16.15
C GLU A 240 1.66 -3.51 -15.96
N THR A 241 2.28 -4.47 -15.27
CA THR A 241 1.67 -5.76 -14.93
C THR A 241 0.37 -5.61 -14.13
N LEU A 242 0.32 -4.68 -13.17
CA LEU A 242 -0.93 -4.33 -12.49
C LEU A 242 -1.95 -3.76 -13.49
N ARG A 243 -1.53 -2.85 -14.37
CA ARG A 243 -2.41 -2.23 -15.37
C ARG A 243 -2.95 -3.24 -16.39
N THR A 244 -2.14 -4.18 -16.86
CA THR A 244 -2.56 -5.27 -17.77
C THR A 244 -3.53 -6.21 -17.06
N THR A 245 -3.24 -6.57 -15.80
CA THR A 245 -4.14 -7.38 -14.96
C THR A 245 -5.51 -6.71 -14.81
N ALA A 246 -5.54 -5.40 -14.54
CA ALA A 246 -6.78 -4.64 -14.46
C ALA A 246 -7.57 -4.68 -15.78
N MET A 247 -6.90 -4.38 -16.90
CA MET A 247 -7.51 -4.43 -18.23
C MET A 247 -8.15 -5.79 -18.51
N GLN A 248 -7.45 -6.89 -18.24
CA GLN A 248 -8.00 -8.22 -18.45
C GLN A 248 -9.11 -8.60 -17.46
N LEU A 249 -9.00 -8.22 -16.18
CA LEU A 249 -10.02 -8.50 -15.15
C LEU A 249 -11.35 -7.79 -15.42
N PHE A 250 -11.30 -6.58 -15.99
CA PHE A 250 -12.48 -5.79 -16.33
C PHE A 250 -12.94 -5.98 -17.79
N GLY A 251 -12.24 -6.80 -18.57
CA GLY A 251 -12.56 -7.04 -19.98
C GLY A 251 -12.31 -5.82 -20.89
N GLU A 252 -11.41 -4.94 -20.49
CA GLU A 252 -11.04 -3.71 -21.20
C GLU A 252 -9.80 -3.94 -22.05
N THR A 253 -9.96 -4.19 -23.34
CA THR A 253 -8.83 -4.41 -24.26
C THR A 253 -8.30 -3.10 -24.84
N LYS A 254 -6.98 -3.06 -25.09
CA LYS A 254 -6.33 -1.98 -25.86
C LYS A 254 -5.77 -2.56 -27.16
N ARG A 255 -5.56 -1.70 -28.16
CA ARG A 255 -5.00 -2.05 -29.47
C ARG A 255 -3.76 -2.95 -29.41
N TRP A 256 -2.84 -2.69 -28.47
CA TRP A 256 -1.63 -3.50 -28.32
C TRP A 256 -1.92 -4.94 -27.85
N MET A 257 -2.99 -5.15 -27.07
CA MET A 257 -3.41 -6.49 -26.63
C MET A 257 -4.00 -7.31 -27.77
N GLU A 258 -4.56 -6.65 -28.80
CA GLU A 258 -5.06 -7.31 -29.99
C GLU A 258 -3.92 -7.70 -30.93
N LEU A 259 -2.90 -6.85 -31.04
CA LEU A 259 -1.71 -7.09 -31.86
C LEU A 259 -0.76 -8.11 -31.23
N THR A 260 -0.61 -8.06 -29.91
CA THR A 260 0.25 -8.95 -29.11
C THR A 260 -0.53 -9.42 -27.89
N PRO A 261 -1.26 -10.54 -28.00
CA PRO A 261 -2.08 -11.06 -26.92
C PRO A 261 -1.25 -11.28 -25.64
N PRO A 262 -1.55 -10.57 -24.54
CA PRO A 262 -0.84 -10.79 -23.29
C PRO A 262 -1.16 -12.19 -22.73
N PRO A 263 -0.27 -12.75 -21.88
CA PRO A 263 -0.55 -13.99 -21.17
C PRO A 263 -1.87 -13.94 -20.38
N SER A 264 -2.39 -15.08 -19.95
CA SER A 264 -3.64 -15.10 -19.19
C SER A 264 -3.56 -14.27 -17.90
N VAL A 265 -4.71 -13.80 -17.40
CA VAL A 265 -4.81 -13.05 -16.13
C VAL A 265 -4.07 -13.76 -15.01
N TRP A 266 -4.20 -15.09 -14.94
CA TRP A 266 -3.60 -15.88 -13.87
C TRP A 266 -2.07 -15.91 -13.90
N VAL A 267 -1.44 -15.73 -15.06
CA VAL A 267 0.01 -15.56 -15.16
C VAL A 267 0.43 -14.27 -14.46
N HIS A 268 -0.22 -13.14 -14.78
CA HIS A 268 0.08 -11.86 -14.13
C HIS A 268 -0.25 -11.88 -12.63
N VAL A 269 -1.37 -12.50 -12.23
CA VAL A 269 -1.71 -12.68 -10.81
C VAL A 269 -0.62 -13.47 -10.09
N THR A 270 -0.14 -14.57 -10.68
CA THR A 270 0.92 -15.40 -10.10
C THR A 270 2.22 -14.61 -9.98
N GLU A 271 2.60 -13.88 -11.02
CA GLU A 271 3.76 -12.99 -11.01
C GLU A 271 3.70 -11.94 -9.89
N LEU A 272 2.58 -11.23 -9.76
CA LEU A 272 2.39 -10.21 -8.71
C LEU A 272 2.43 -10.83 -7.30
N VAL A 273 1.85 -12.03 -7.13
CA VAL A 273 1.92 -12.78 -5.87
C VAL A 273 3.36 -13.16 -5.55
N LEU A 274 4.12 -13.65 -6.54
CA LEU A 274 5.52 -14.03 -6.39
C LEU A 274 6.42 -12.83 -6.07
N ILE A 275 6.23 -11.70 -6.76
CA ILE A 275 6.96 -10.44 -6.49
C ILE A 275 6.74 -10.01 -5.05
N GLY A 276 5.48 -9.92 -4.61
CA GLY A 276 5.20 -9.52 -3.24
C GLY A 276 5.62 -10.57 -2.19
N GLY A 277 5.57 -11.87 -2.54
CA GLY A 277 6.07 -12.96 -1.70
C GLY A 277 7.57 -12.90 -1.50
N ALA A 278 8.34 -12.64 -2.55
CA ALA A 278 9.78 -12.44 -2.49
C ALA A 278 10.14 -11.20 -1.65
N ALA A 279 9.44 -10.07 -1.85
CA ALA A 279 9.62 -8.87 -1.04
C ALA A 279 9.26 -9.09 0.43
N PHE A 280 8.18 -9.82 0.72
CA PHE A 280 7.81 -10.21 2.08
C PHE A 280 8.88 -11.08 2.75
N ALA A 281 9.40 -12.10 2.05
CA ALA A 281 10.48 -12.93 2.54
C ALA A 281 11.74 -12.08 2.83
N GLY A 282 12.07 -11.15 1.94
CA GLY A 282 13.14 -10.17 2.12
C GLY A 282 12.95 -9.28 3.34
N LEU A 283 11.73 -8.79 3.58
CA LEU A 283 11.38 -7.99 4.76
C LEU A 283 11.60 -8.78 6.05
N VAL A 284 11.07 -10.01 6.12
CA VAL A 284 11.22 -10.89 7.30
C VAL A 284 12.69 -11.23 7.54
N TRP A 285 13.42 -11.57 6.48
CA TRP A 285 14.87 -11.83 6.56
C TRP A 285 15.63 -10.62 7.10
N ARG A 286 15.34 -9.42 6.58
CA ARG A 286 16.00 -8.18 6.98
C ARG A 286 15.74 -7.86 8.45
N VAL A 287 14.48 -7.86 8.88
CA VAL A 287 14.09 -7.52 10.26
C VAL A 287 14.71 -8.49 11.27
N ARG A 288 14.84 -9.78 10.92
CA ARG A 288 15.52 -10.76 11.78
C ARG A 288 17.00 -10.43 12.01
N ARG A 289 17.66 -9.76 11.07
CA ARG A 289 19.10 -9.40 11.14
C ARG A 289 19.39 -7.99 11.62
N VAL A 290 18.37 -7.15 11.88
CA VAL A 290 18.61 -5.81 12.43
C VAL A 290 19.23 -5.96 13.82
N SER A 291 20.43 -5.39 14.01
CA SER A 291 21.07 -5.29 15.32
C SER A 291 20.27 -4.30 16.16
N VAL A 292 19.88 -4.75 17.34
CA VAL A 292 19.08 -4.01 18.32
C VAL A 292 20.01 -3.41 19.34
#